data_AF-A0A8S2W2C3-F1
#
_entry.id   AF-A0A8S2W2C3-F1
#
_cell.length_a   1.000
_cell.length_b   1.000
_cell.length_c   1.000
_cell.angle_alpha   90.00
_cell.angle_beta   90.00
_cell.angle_gamma   90.00
#
_symmetry.space_group_name_H-M   'P 1'
#
loop_
_entity.id
_entity.type
_entity.pdbx_description
1 polymer ?
#
loop_
_entity_poly.entity_id
_entity_poly.type
_entity_poly.pdbx_seq_one_letter_code
_entity_poly.pdbx_strand_id
1 'polypeptide(L)' 'DKQHNVTTTIENLKSLLAFGYHIGMEVKTDDRRLKYIKLSAAYAQSNGYRPQPLDLSNVVLSTKMDELVELLAENTHNVW' A
#
# COMPACT_ATOMS: atom_id res chain seq x y z
N ASP A 1 8.63 -12.73 9.17
CA ASP A 1 7.85 -11.47 8.99
C ASP A 1 8.45 -10.52 7.97
N LYS A 2 9.63 -9.93 8.20
CA LYS A 2 10.25 -9.00 7.21
C LYS A 2 10.43 -9.64 5.82
N GLN A 3 10.95 -10.86 5.77
CA GLN A 3 11.15 -11.59 4.51
C GLN A 3 9.82 -11.84 3.78
N HIS A 4 8.76 -12.17 4.52
CA HIS A 4 7.43 -12.37 3.95
C HIS A 4 6.91 -11.08 3.33
N ASN A 5 6.99 -9.95 4.05
CA ASN A 5 6.56 -8.65 3.52
C ASN A 5 7.31 -8.26 2.25
N VAL A 6 8.62 -8.51 2.20
CA VAL A 6 9.45 -8.26 1.01
C VAL A 6 9.00 -9.14 -0.16
N THR A 7 8.86 -10.46 0.06
CA THR A 7 8.42 -11.39 -0.99
C THR A 7 7.04 -11.01 -1.53
N THR A 8 6.05 -10.79 -0.66
CA THR A 8 4.69 -10.41 -1.08
C THR A 8 4.69 -9.10 -1.85
N THR A 9 5.50 -8.12 -1.43
CA THR A 9 5.63 -6.84 -2.15
C THR A 9 6.19 -7.06 -3.56
N ILE A 10 7.21 -7.90 -3.69
CA ILE A 10 7.82 -8.22 -4.98
C ILE A 10 6.83 -8.92 -5.91
N GLU A 11 6.07 -9.89 -5.42
CA GLU A 11 5.06 -10.58 -6.24
C GLU A 11 3.95 -9.63 -6.70
N ASN A 12 3.46 -8.74 -5.81
CA ASN A 12 2.50 -7.72 -6.20
C ASN A 12 3.05 -6.80 -7.30
N LEU A 13 4.31 -6.37 -7.21
CA LEU A 13 4.94 -5.54 -8.25
C LEU A 13 5.07 -6.29 -9.58
N LYS A 14 5.38 -7.59 -9.56
CA LYS A 14 5.42 -8.43 -10.77
C LYS A 14 4.04 -8.54 -11.42
N SER A 15 2.98 -8.74 -10.63
CA SER A 15 1.61 -8.80 -11.15
C SER A 15 1.21 -7.49 -11.82
N LEU A 16 1.56 -6.34 -11.24
CA LEU A 16 1.32 -5.03 -11.87
C LEU A 16 1.98 -4.92 -13.26
N LEU A 17 3.23 -5.39 -13.39
CA LEU A 17 3.91 -5.42 -14.69
C LEU A 17 3.26 -6.41 -15.66
N ALA A 18 2.82 -7.57 -15.18
CA ALA A 18 2.14 -8.60 -15.98
C ALA A 18 0.77 -8.11 -16.51
N PHE A 19 0.07 -7.27 -15.75
CA PHE A 19 -1.15 -6.60 -16.18
C PHE A 19 -0.89 -5.46 -17.19
N GLY A 20 0.36 -5.18 -17.53
CA GLY A 20 0.74 -4.16 -18.51
C GLY A 20 0.85 -2.74 -17.94
N TYR A 21 0.91 -2.58 -16.61
CA TYR A 21 1.07 -1.26 -15.99
C TYR A 21 2.54 -0.84 -15.95
N HIS A 22 2.78 0.46 -16.10
CA HIS A 22 4.11 1.06 -16.00
C HIS A 22 4.29 1.75 -14.64
N ILE A 23 5.40 1.46 -13.96
CA ILE A 23 5.73 2.05 -12.66
C ILE A 23 6.76 3.16 -12.89
N GLY A 24 6.33 4.41 -12.70
CA GLY A 24 7.20 5.59 -12.74
C GLY A 24 7.60 6.05 -11.34
N MET A 25 8.84 6.51 -11.17
CA MET A 25 9.26 7.19 -9.95
C MET A 25 9.12 8.69 -10.15
N GLU A 26 8.17 9.30 -9.43
CA GLU A 26 8.02 10.75 -9.43
C GLU A 26 9.07 11.36 -8.48
N VAL A 27 10.03 12.10 -9.02
CA VAL A 27 10.96 12.91 -8.22
C VAL A 27 10.21 14.14 -7.71
N LYS A 28 9.61 14.01 -6.53
CA LYS A 28 8.86 15.11 -5.91
C LYS A 28 9.84 16.17 -5.41
N THR A 29 9.76 17.36 -5.97
CA THR A 29 10.53 18.55 -5.57
C THR A 29 10.00 19.21 -4.29
N ASP A 30 8.75 18.90 -3.91
CA ASP A 30 8.10 19.35 -2.69
C ASP A 30 8.28 18.32 -1.55
N ASP A 31 8.59 18.77 -0.33
CA ASP A 31 8.76 17.96 0.89
C ASP A 31 7.41 17.40 1.39
N ARG A 32 6.72 16.61 0.55
CA ARG A 32 5.49 15.88 0.90
C ARG A 32 5.85 14.63 1.69
N ARG A 33 6.56 14.79 2.81
CA ARG A 33 6.76 13.71 3.79
C ARG A 33 5.39 13.15 4.17
N LEU A 34 5.22 11.85 3.97
CA LEU A 34 4.03 11.14 4.42
C LEU A 34 3.90 11.34 5.93
N LYS A 35 2.69 11.77 6.34
CA LYS A 35 2.38 11.97 7.75
C LYS A 35 1.76 10.69 8.29
N TYR A 36 1.82 10.52 9.60
CA TYR A 36 1.07 9.46 10.27
C TYR A 36 -0.29 9.98 10.72
N ILE A 37 -1.30 9.12 10.67
CA ILE A 37 -2.62 9.41 11.23
C ILE A 37 -2.51 9.35 12.76
N LYS A 38 -3.00 10.38 13.43
CA LYS A 38 -3.12 10.40 14.89
C LYS A 38 -4.33 9.56 15.31
N LEU A 39 -4.08 8.30 15.67
CA LEU A 39 -5.12 7.43 16.23
C LEU A 39 -5.50 7.88 17.65
N SER A 40 -6.66 7.49 18.17
CA SER A 40 -7.05 7.71 19.57
C SER A 40 -6.35 6.71 20.52
N ALA A 41 -6.52 6.87 21.83
CA ALA A 41 -5.98 5.93 22.83
C ALA A 41 -6.68 4.56 22.79
N ALA A 42 -7.88 4.48 22.19
CA ALA A 42 -8.62 3.22 22.05
C ALA A 42 -7.90 2.19 21.15
N TYR A 43 -6.95 2.63 20.32
CA TYR A 43 -6.15 1.77 19.45
C TYR A 43 -4.88 1.23 20.13
N ALA A 44 -4.63 1.58 21.39
CA ALA A 44 -3.50 1.03 22.14
C ALA A 44 -3.81 -0.41 22.57
N GLN A 45 -2.86 -1.31 22.30
CA GLN A 45 -2.95 -2.70 22.73
C GLN A 45 -2.46 -2.87 24.18
N SER A 46 -2.78 -4.00 24.81
CA SER A 46 -2.39 -4.30 26.20
C SER A 46 -0.88 -4.29 26.45
N ASN A 47 -0.08 -4.57 25.41
CA ASN A 47 1.39 -4.50 25.44
C ASN A 47 1.94 -3.07 25.25
N GLY A 48 1.09 -2.05 25.17
CA GLY A 48 1.47 -0.67 24.93
C GLY A 48 1.77 -0.32 23.47
N TYR A 49 1.70 -1.29 22.55
CA TYR A 49 1.84 -1.00 21.12
C TYR A 49 0.67 -0.16 20.63
N ARG A 50 0.99 0.90 19.90
CA ARG A 50 0.01 1.76 19.23
C ARG A 50 0.40 1.88 17.76
N PRO A 51 -0.40 1.36 16.82
CA PRO A 51 -0.07 1.44 15.41
C PRO A 51 -0.01 2.89 14.96
N GLN A 52 0.89 3.17 14.02
CA GLN A 52 1.06 4.47 13.38
C GLN A 52 0.84 4.30 11.88
N PRO A 53 -0.41 4.26 11.41
CA PRO A 53 -0.70 4.15 9.99
C PRO A 53 -0.31 5.43 9.27
N LEU A 54 0.21 5.30 8.06
CA LEU A 54 0.51 6.42 7.20
C LEU A 54 -0.79 7.04 6.66
N ASP A 55 -0.82 8.36 6.55
CA ASP A 55 -1.91 9.12 5.97
C ASP A 55 -1.77 9.14 4.44
N LEU A 56 -2.65 8.39 3.79
CA LEU A 56 -2.74 8.28 2.33
C LEU A 56 -3.99 9.00 1.78
N SER A 57 -4.70 9.80 2.58
CA SER A 57 -5.96 10.45 2.18
C SER A 57 -5.82 11.40 0.99
N ASN A 58 -4.62 11.94 0.77
CA ASN A 58 -4.30 12.81 -0.37
C ASN A 58 -4.03 12.05 -1.68
N VAL A 59 -4.03 10.72 -1.65
CA VAL A 59 -3.88 9.88 -2.85
C VAL A 59 -5.27 9.54 -3.35
N VAL A 60 -5.62 10.06 -4.52
CA VAL A 60 -6.89 9.75 -5.19
C VAL A 60 -6.60 8.83 -6.36
N LEU A 61 -7.26 7.67 -6.39
CA LEU A 61 -7.16 6.74 -7.49
C LEU A 61 -8.04 7.23 -8.65
N SER A 62 -7.54 7.03 -9.88
CA SER A 62 -8.36 7.23 -11.08
C SER A 62 -9.28 6.02 -11.29
N THR A 63 -10.39 6.18 -12.02
CA THR A 63 -11.31 5.08 -12.33
C THR A 63 -10.63 3.90 -13.02
N LYS A 64 -9.57 4.14 -13.82
CA LYS A 64 -8.77 3.07 -14.44
C LYS A 64 -7.95 2.28 -13.41
N MET A 65 -7.59 2.89 -12.29
CA MET A 65 -6.88 2.22 -11.20
C MET A 65 -7.82 1.41 -10.31
N ASP A 66 -9.13 1.67 -10.33
CA ASP A 66 -10.09 0.85 -9.57
C ASP A 66 -10.14 -0.59 -10.14
N GLU A 67 -10.14 -0.74 -11.47
CA GLU A 67 -10.02 -2.06 -12.13
C GLU A 67 -8.73 -2.78 -11.76
N LEU A 68 -7.61 -2.04 -11.67
CA LEU A 68 -6.33 -2.59 -11.22
C LEU A 68 -6.41 -3.14 -9.78
N VAL A 69 -7.14 -2.46 -8.89
CA VAL A 69 -7.33 -2.92 -7.51
C VAL A 69 -8.07 -4.24 -7.50
N GLU A 70 -9.10 -4.41 -8.31
CA GLU A 70 -9.85 -5.66 -8.43
C GLU A 70 -8.97 -6.80 -8.96
N LEU A 71 -8.24 -6.57 -10.06
CA LEU A 71 -7.32 -7.56 -10.64
C LEU A 71 -6.23 -8.01 -9.64
N LEU A 72 -5.69 -7.07 -8.86
CA LEU A 72 -4.68 -7.38 -7.85
C LEU A 72 -5.27 -8.16 -6.68
N ALA A 73 -6.49 -7.84 -6.26
CA ALA A 73 -7.20 -8.56 -5.21
C ALA A 73 -7.51 -10.00 -5.64
N GLU A 74 -7.97 -10.20 -6.88
CA GLU A 74 -8.22 -11.52 -7.46
C GLU A 74 -6.93 -12.36 -7.56
N ASN A 75 -5.83 -11.77 -8.06
CA ASN A 75 -4.54 -12.45 -8.08
C ASN A 75 -4.07 -12.86 -6.67
N THR A 76 -4.26 -11.99 -5.67
CA THR A 76 -3.92 -12.30 -4.28
C THR A 76 -4.75 -13.47 -3.75
N HIS A 77 -6.05 -13.53 -4.09
CA HIS A 77 -6.92 -14.63 -3.71
C HIS A 77 -6.52 -15.95 -4.38
N ASN A 78 -6.13 -15.92 -5.65
CA ASN A 78 -5.74 -17.12 -6.41
C ASN A 78 -4.39 -17.71 -5.94
N VAL A 79 -3.53 -16.88 -5.35
CA VAL A 79 -2.21 -17.29 -4.83
C VAL A 79 -2.27 -17.73 -3.35
N TRP A 80 -3.34 -17.38 -2.64
CA TRP A 80 -3.56 -17.75 -1.23
C TRP A 80 -3.91 -19.23 -1.06
#